data_AF-A0A0P9CRD7-F1
#
_entry.id   AF-A0A0P9CRD7-F1
#
_cell.length_a   1.000
_cell.length_b   1.000
_cell.length_c   1.000
_cell.angle_alpha   90.00
_cell.angle_beta   90.00
_cell.angle_gamma   90.00
#
_symmetry.space_group_name_H-M   'P 1'
#
loop_
_entity.id
_entity.type
_entity.pdbx_description
1 polymer ?
#
loop_
_entity_poly.entity_id
_entity_poly.type
_entity_poly.pdbx_seq_one_letter_code
_entity_poly.pdbx_strand_id
1 'polypeptide(L)' 'MAMIHPSADVSPEASIGAGTRVWSNVQIRERAQVGKNCIVARNVYIECDVLVGDNVKIQNNASLYVGLTVE' A
#
# COMPACT_ATOMS: atom_id res chain seq x y z
N MET A 1 -10.21 -3.02 10.39
CA MET A 1 -9.78 -1.68 9.95
C MET A 1 -8.29 -1.73 9.63
N ALA A 2 -7.81 -0.93 8.66
CA ALA A 2 -6.39 -0.76 8.39
C ALA A 2 -5.78 0.25 9.37
N MET A 3 -4.49 0.12 9.67
CA MET A 3 -3.72 1.14 10.38
C MET A 3 -2.95 1.95 9.35
N ILE A 4 -3.16 3.27 9.33
CA ILE A 4 -2.43 4.19 8.44
C ILE A 4 -1.69 5.19 9.31
N HIS A 5 -0.37 5.25 9.16
CA HIS A 5 0.44 6.22 9.88
C HIS A 5 0.02 7.65 9.45
N PRO A 6 -0.05 8.64 10.36
CA PRO A 6 -0.49 10.00 10.03
C PRO A 6 0.34 10.72 8.95
N SER A 7 1.57 10.27 8.72
CA SER A 7 2.45 10.82 7.68
C SER A 7 2.37 10.10 6.32
N ALA A 8 1.56 9.05 6.22
CA ALA A 8 1.32 8.39 4.94
C ALA A 8 0.32 9.22 4.12
N ASP A 9 0.60 9.34 2.83
CA ASP A 9 -0.30 9.97 1.86
C ASP A 9 -1.03 8.85 1.10
N VAL A 10 -2.32 8.69 1.39
CA VAL A 10 -3.16 7.64 0.81
C VAL A 10 -4.31 8.31 0.10
N SER A 11 -4.41 8.11 -1.21
CA SER A 11 -5.55 8.59 -1.98
C SER A 11 -6.86 8.04 -1.41
N PRO A 12 -7.93 8.85 -1.31
CA PRO A 12 -9.26 8.36 -0.92
C PRO A 12 -9.85 7.36 -1.94
N GLU A 13 -9.30 7.29 -3.15
CA GLU A 13 -9.68 6.31 -4.19
C GLU A 13 -8.89 4.99 -4.08
N ALA A 14 -7.91 4.90 -3.18
CA ALA A 14 -7.19 3.65 -2.92
C ALA A 14 -8.00 2.72 -2.00
N SER A 15 -7.87 1.42 -2.19
CA SER A 15 -8.48 0.41 -1.33
C SER A 15 -7.42 -0.29 -0.49
N ILE A 16 -7.59 -0.32 0.84
CA ILE A 16 -6.68 -0.98 1.77
C ILE A 16 -7.46 -1.98 2.62
N GLY A 17 -7.09 -3.25 2.52
CA GLY A 17 -7.71 -4.36 3.23
C GLY A 17 -7.55 -4.27 4.75
N ALA A 18 -8.49 -4.90 5.46
CA ALA A 18 -8.44 -4.97 6.92
C ALA A 18 -7.15 -5.64 7.42
N GLY A 19 -6.62 -5.17 8.56
CA GLY A 19 -5.41 -5.71 9.16
C GLY A 19 -4.11 -5.24 8.51
N THR A 20 -4.18 -4.58 7.34
CA THR A 20 -3.01 -3.99 6.68
C THR A 20 -2.48 -2.79 7.47
N ARG A 21 -1.14 -2.70 7.55
CA ARG A 21 -0.42 -1.64 8.23
C ARG A 21 0.40 -0.83 7.21
N VAL A 22 0.07 0.44 7.09
CA VAL A 22 0.77 1.42 6.25
C VAL A 22 1.64 2.29 7.14
N TRP A 23 2.95 2.18 6.98
CA TRP A 23 3.94 2.87 7.81
C TRP A 23 4.23 4.29 7.33
N SER A 24 5.14 4.97 8.03
CA SER A 24 5.45 6.39 7.80
C SER A 24 5.93 6.66 6.36
N ASN A 25 5.47 7.78 5.80
CA ASN A 25 5.90 8.32 4.51
C ASN A 25 5.62 7.39 3.32
N VAL A 26 4.68 6.46 3.45
CA VAL A 26 4.16 5.71 2.32
C VAL A 26 3.29 6.62 1.45
N GLN A 27 3.34 6.41 0.14
CA GLN A 27 2.47 7.05 -0.83
C GLN A 27 1.68 5.96 -1.57
N ILE A 28 0.35 5.97 -1.46
CA ILE A 28 -0.54 5.04 -2.17
C ILE A 28 -1.48 5.85 -3.05
N ARG A 29 -1.33 5.66 -4.36
CA ARG A 29 -2.05 6.41 -5.38
C ARG A 29 -3.44 5.85 -5.67
N GLU A 30 -4.19 6.61 -6.45
CA GLU A 30 -5.57 6.40 -6.87
C GLU A 30 -5.76 5.00 -7.45
N ARG A 31 -6.86 4.31 -7.10
CA ARG A 31 -7.23 2.97 -7.61
C ARG A 31 -6.24 1.83 -7.30
N ALA A 32 -5.15 2.10 -6.58
CA ALA A 32 -4.31 1.03 -6.04
C ALA A 32 -5.12 0.17 -5.06
N GLN A 33 -4.91 -1.14 -5.12
CA GLN A 33 -5.59 -2.10 -4.26
C GLN A 33 -4.55 -2.84 -3.43
N VAL A 34 -4.59 -2.66 -2.12
CA VAL A 34 -3.79 -3.41 -1.17
C VAL A 34 -4.69 -4.36 -0.40
N GLY A 35 -4.38 -5.65 -0.45
CA GLY A 35 -5.11 -6.71 0.24
C GLY A 35 -5.07 -6.60 1.76
N LYS A 36 -5.54 -7.67 2.41
CA LYS A 36 -5.65 -7.81 3.87
C LYS A 36 -4.33 -8.23 4.50
N ASN A 37 -4.14 -7.86 5.76
CA ASN A 37 -3.00 -8.28 6.58
C ASN A 37 -1.62 -7.99 5.97
N CYS A 38 -1.52 -6.98 5.10
CA CYS A 38 -0.26 -6.60 4.47
C CYS A 38 0.57 -5.68 5.37
N ILE A 39 1.87 -5.61 5.08
CA ILE A 39 2.78 -4.63 5.66
C ILE A 39 3.33 -3.78 4.52
N VAL A 40 3.03 -2.49 4.54
CA VAL A 40 3.60 -1.50 3.62
C VAL A 40 4.57 -0.64 4.42
N ALA A 41 5.85 -0.99 4.36
CA ALA A 41 6.88 -0.42 5.22
C ALA A 41 7.25 1.02 4.82
N ARG A 42 8.20 1.63 5.54
CA ARG A 42 8.50 3.07 5.43
C ARG A 42 8.90 3.45 4.00
N ASN A 43 8.40 4.61 3.54
CA ASN A 43 8.82 5.22 2.27
C ASN A 43 8.56 4.34 1.04
N VAL A 44 7.53 3.49 1.08
CA VAL A 44 7.08 2.73 -0.09
C VAL A 44 6.22 3.64 -0.98
N TYR A 45 6.41 3.54 -2.29
CA TYR A 45 5.55 4.17 -3.29
C TYR A 45 4.73 3.09 -4.00
N ILE A 46 3.40 3.27 -4.06
CA ILE A 46 2.47 2.40 -4.80
C ILE A 46 1.72 3.28 -5.80
N GLU A 47 2.02 3.12 -7.08
CA GLU A 47 1.39 3.87 -8.18
C GLU A 47 -0.09 3.47 -8.38
N CYS A 48 -0.79 4.23 -9.24
CA CYS A 48 -2.16 3.96 -9.58
C CYS A 48 -2.31 2.58 -10.24
N ASP A 49 -3.47 1.96 -9.98
CA ASP A 49 -3.86 0.68 -10.58
C ASP A 49 -2.95 -0.54 -10.22
N VAL A 50 -2.03 -0.40 -9.28
CA VAL A 50 -1.24 -1.52 -8.73
C VAL A 50 -2.12 -2.45 -7.88
N LEU A 51 -1.91 -3.76 -8.03
CA LEU A 51 -2.61 -4.78 -7.27
C LEU A 51 -1.65 -5.49 -6.31
N VAL A 52 -1.94 -5.45 -5.01
CA VAL A 52 -1.22 -6.19 -3.97
C VAL A 52 -2.20 -7.14 -3.29
N GLY A 53 -1.87 -8.43 -3.29
CA GLY A 53 -2.65 -9.50 -2.68
C GLY A 53 -2.68 -9.46 -1.15
N ASP A 54 -3.22 -10.51 -0.54
CA ASP A 54 -3.32 -10.65 0.92
C ASP A 54 -2.00 -11.17 1.52
N ASN A 55 -1.66 -10.75 2.74
CA ASN A 55 -0.48 -11.18 3.51
C ASN A 55 0.89 -10.82 2.91
N VAL A 56 0.93 -9.86 1.98
CA VAL A 56 2.17 -9.37 1.36
C VAL A 56 2.94 -8.44 2.30
N LYS A 57 4.27 -8.51 2.27
CA LYS A 57 5.16 -7.57 2.98
C LYS A 57 6.05 -6.83 2.00
N ILE A 58 5.81 -5.53 1.85
CA ILE A 58 6.62 -4.62 1.04
C ILE A 58 7.58 -3.88 1.98
N GLN A 59 8.88 -4.06 1.79
CA GLN A 59 9.92 -3.48 2.65
C GLN A 59 10.30 -2.05 2.25
N ASN A 60 11.07 -1.39 3.12
CA ASN A 60 11.36 0.03 3.03
C ASN A 60 11.91 0.43 1.64
N ASN A 61 11.48 1.60 1.16
CA ASN A 61 11.96 2.23 -0.07
C ASN A 61 11.62 1.48 -1.38
N ALA A 62 10.72 0.49 -1.35
CA ALA A 62 10.25 -0.14 -2.58
C ALA A 62 9.30 0.78 -3.36
N SER A 63 9.37 0.73 -4.69
CA SER A 63 8.43 1.41 -5.59
C SER A 63 7.72 0.37 -6.46
N LEU A 64 6.39 0.36 -6.41
CA LEU A 64 5.54 -0.44 -7.28
C LEU A 64 4.90 0.47 -8.31
N TYR A 65 5.19 0.20 -9.59
CA TYR A 65 4.67 0.97 -10.72
C TYR A 65 3.49 0.26 -11.39
N VAL A 66 2.72 1.03 -12.15
CA VAL A 66 1.51 0.61 -12.87
C VAL A 66 1.76 -0.66 -13.69
N GLY A 67 0.78 -1.56 -13.68
CA GLY A 67 0.87 -2.88 -14.33
C GLY A 67 1.50 -3.98 -13.48
N LEU A 68 2.02 -3.65 -12.28
CA LEU A 68 2.52 -4.65 -11.34
C LEU A 68 1.38 -5.28 -10.53
N THR A 69 1.44 -6.61 -10.42
CA THR A 69 0.68 -7.39 -9.44
C THR A 69 1.66 -8.09 -8.50
N VAL A 70 1.40 -8.03 -7.19
CA VAL A 70 2.19 -8.73 -6.17
C VAL A 70 1.27 -9.67 -5.42
N GLU A 71 1.67 -10.94 -5.32
CA GLU A 71 0.95 -12.02 -4.64
C GLU A 71 1.69 -12.54 -3.40
#